data_AF-A0A5B6TE84-F1
#
_entry.id   AF-A0A5B6TE84-F1
#
_cell.length_a   1.000
_cell.length_b   1.000
_cell.length_c   1.000
_cell.angle_alpha   90.00
_cell.angle_beta   90.00
_cell.angle_gamma   90.00
#
_symmetry.space_group_name_H-M   'P 1'
#
loop_
_entity.id
_entity.type
_entity.pdbx_description
1 polymer ?
#
loop_
_entity_poly.entity_id
_entity_poly.type
_entity_poly.pdbx_seq_one_letter_code
_entity_poly.pdbx_strand_id
1 'polypeptide(L)'
;MKVNLLRGSMLLAAATLIYGCSPEAEETIQPDAFGNANQNPMSESCETISFDKVIRGKDGFVTAVMSDQASTPILVTANRRTAPYTFAATNSANIFNSGQTGPLGNEVDDILTPHKDFGGWGDGDGGKKGKTYANNTALGNVLIINRTDSPTPSHDSNNGGKLYFDFSGYGTVTMNSITVLDVDSYEAGGKVELRDIMGKVLKTVNLVVSGNNGKQIVNLGGTPGVVKMVITLGQSGKLFGSGAIDDISFNCTPKPACETVAFTRFTRGADGFVNAVTSDQSSTPIMVSAFRRTATNVYSKVNAANIFNSSQPTSIGNQVTDILTPHQNFGGGGVGDGGAAGAFVNNVPMGNMLIVNRTTDPTKAFDNNLGGKLVFDFSKFGSVSLSSMTVLDIDDYEAGTKVVLYDAASKVIKEMVLPISGNNGRQTVDLGKTMGVVKMEVILGPKGISPNGTFSGSGAIDNIMFNCPPTM
;
A
#
# COMPACT_ATOMS: atom_id res chain seq x y z
N MET A 1 0.62 55.42 55.55
CA MET A 1 1.18 56.05 54.35
C MET A 1 1.60 54.96 53.38
N LYS A 2 0.94 54.90 52.21
CA LYS A 2 1.32 54.04 51.07
C LYS A 2 2.28 54.82 50.18
N VAL A 3 3.45 54.30 49.85
CA VAL A 3 4.17 54.64 48.62
C VAL A 3 4.93 53.41 48.12
N ASN A 4 4.86 53.22 46.81
CA ASN A 4 5.15 52.04 46.03
C ASN A 4 6.65 51.78 45.85
N LEU A 5 7.07 50.52 46.05
CA LEU A 5 8.22 49.95 45.36
C LEU A 5 7.72 49.24 44.10
N LEU A 6 8.34 49.55 42.95
CA LEU A 6 8.59 48.68 41.78
C LEU A 6 8.56 49.49 40.49
N ARG A 7 9.71 49.98 40.05
CA ARG A 7 10.11 50.05 38.64
C ARG A 7 11.63 50.01 38.55
N GLY A 8 12.16 48.88 38.09
CA GLY A 8 13.58 48.66 37.90
C GLY A 8 13.81 47.41 37.06
N SER A 9 13.73 47.60 35.74
CA SER A 9 14.63 46.94 34.78
C SER A 9 14.54 45.41 34.63
N MET A 10 13.59 44.93 33.82
CA MET A 10 13.73 43.67 33.08
C MET A 10 13.90 44.00 31.59
N LEU A 11 15.15 44.05 31.16
CA LEU A 11 15.55 44.23 29.77
C LEU A 11 16.80 43.36 29.62
N LEU A 12 16.58 42.09 29.23
CA LEU A 12 17.50 41.18 28.53
C LEU A 12 17.01 39.73 28.72
N ALA A 13 16.38 39.17 27.68
CA ALA A 13 16.45 37.77 27.26
C ALA A 13 15.34 37.51 26.23
N ALA A 14 15.42 38.18 25.07
CA ALA A 14 14.66 37.84 23.87
C ALA A 14 15.66 37.63 22.74
N ALA A 15 16.36 36.51 22.78
CA ALA A 15 17.15 36.03 21.66
C ALA A 15 17.33 34.52 21.79
N THR A 16 17.19 33.83 20.65
CA THR A 16 17.50 32.42 20.40
C THR A 16 16.51 31.38 20.91
N LEU A 17 15.50 31.08 20.09
CA LEU A 17 15.04 29.74 19.73
C LEU A 17 14.05 29.86 18.55
N ILE A 18 14.57 30.27 17.38
CA ILE A 18 13.92 30.05 16.08
C ILE A 18 14.96 29.39 15.19
N TYR A 19 15.25 28.12 15.45
CA TYR A 19 15.59 27.17 14.40
C TYR A 19 14.23 26.59 14.01
N GLY A 20 13.60 26.99 12.91
CA GLY A 20 14.17 26.90 11.57
C GLY A 20 13.92 25.51 10.99
N CYS A 21 12.74 24.91 11.19
CA CYS A 21 12.28 23.85 10.30
C CYS A 21 12.18 24.47 8.91
N SER A 22 13.03 24.04 7.97
CA SER A 22 12.89 24.42 6.58
C SER A 22 11.50 24.03 6.10
N PRO A 23 10.72 24.93 5.48
CA PRO A 23 9.43 24.58 4.92
C PRO A 23 9.64 23.81 3.62
N GLU A 24 10.09 22.56 3.71
CA GLU A 24 9.50 21.53 2.86
C GLU A 24 8.20 21.15 3.57
N ALA A 25 7.20 22.03 3.45
CA ALA A 25 5.88 21.79 3.99
C ALA A 25 5.40 20.42 3.50
N GLU A 26 5.03 19.55 4.45
CA GLU A 26 4.23 18.36 4.17
C GLU A 26 3.00 18.82 3.38
N GLU A 27 3.08 18.65 2.07
CA GLU A 27 2.01 18.98 1.15
C GLU A 27 0.88 17.99 1.45
N THR A 28 -0.19 18.50 2.04
CA THR A 28 -1.38 17.74 2.38
C THR A 28 -2.03 17.28 1.09
N ILE A 29 -1.82 16.00 0.76
CA ILE A 29 -2.45 15.33 -0.38
C ILE A 29 -3.96 15.37 -0.15
N GLN A 30 -4.71 16.09 -0.98
CA GLN A 30 -6.16 15.90 -1.04
C GLN A 30 -6.42 14.56 -1.72
N PRO A 31 -7.16 13.63 -1.07
CA PRO A 31 -7.54 12.38 -1.70
C PRO A 31 -8.65 12.66 -2.72
N ASP A 32 -8.31 12.67 -4.00
CA ASP A 32 -9.31 12.65 -5.06
C ASP A 32 -10.02 11.29 -5.10
N ALA A 33 -11.31 11.33 -5.42
CA ALA A 33 -12.25 10.23 -5.33
C ALA A 33 -11.85 9.04 -6.24
N PHE A 34 -11.51 7.91 -5.61
CA PHE A 34 -11.15 6.67 -6.28
C PHE A 34 -12.33 6.01 -6.97
N GLY A 35 -12.15 5.65 -8.25
CA GLY A 35 -13.04 4.76 -8.98
C GLY A 35 -12.82 3.29 -8.58
N ASN A 36 -13.89 2.49 -8.63
CA ASN A 36 -13.83 1.05 -8.36
C ASN A 36 -13.05 0.34 -9.48
N ALA A 37 -11.85 -0.17 -9.18
CA ALA A 37 -11.06 -0.99 -10.08
C ALA A 37 -11.37 -2.48 -9.84
N ASN A 38 -11.73 -3.19 -10.91
CA ASN A 38 -11.91 -4.63 -10.91
C ASN A 38 -10.50 -5.26 -11.06
N GLN A 39 -9.95 -5.86 -10.01
CA GLN A 39 -8.60 -6.40 -10.04
C GLN A 39 -8.58 -7.72 -10.81
N ASN A 40 -8.04 -7.68 -12.03
CA ASN A 40 -7.70 -8.89 -12.79
C ASN A 40 -6.31 -9.40 -12.33
N PRO A 41 -6.07 -10.73 -12.28
CA PRO A 41 -4.77 -11.27 -11.88
C PRO A 41 -3.71 -10.87 -12.92
N MET A 42 -2.73 -10.07 -12.51
CA MET A 42 -1.59 -9.66 -13.34
C MET A 42 -0.66 -10.85 -13.60
N SER A 43 -0.17 -10.99 -14.83
CA SER A 43 0.71 -12.09 -15.23
C SER A 43 2.11 -11.94 -14.66
N GLU A 44 2.82 -13.07 -14.55
CA GLU A 44 4.17 -13.23 -13.96
C GLU A 44 5.31 -12.58 -14.78
N SER A 45 5.02 -11.67 -15.70
CA SER A 45 5.99 -10.98 -16.57
C SER A 45 6.22 -9.57 -16.08
N CYS A 46 7.45 -9.05 -16.23
CA CYS A 46 7.73 -7.63 -16.05
C CYS A 46 6.71 -6.77 -16.78
N GLU A 47 6.07 -5.86 -16.07
CA GLU A 47 5.20 -4.85 -16.66
C GLU A 47 6.01 -3.62 -17.01
N THR A 48 5.71 -3.03 -18.17
CA THR A 48 6.37 -1.81 -18.64
C THR A 48 5.34 -0.76 -19.04
N ILE A 49 5.53 0.47 -18.56
CA ILE A 49 4.81 1.64 -19.05
C ILE A 49 5.65 2.28 -20.17
N SER A 50 5.26 2.05 -21.42
CA SER A 50 5.86 2.67 -22.63
C SER A 50 5.12 3.92 -23.11
N PHE A 51 4.13 4.38 -22.34
CA PHE A 51 3.26 5.53 -22.66
C PHE A 51 2.50 5.48 -24.00
N ASP A 52 2.39 4.32 -24.64
CA ASP A 52 1.58 4.12 -25.86
C ASP A 52 0.08 4.04 -25.58
N LYS A 53 -0.29 3.72 -24.34
CA LYS A 53 -1.67 3.60 -23.87
C LYS A 53 -1.91 4.60 -22.75
N VAL A 54 -2.56 5.72 -23.07
CA VAL A 54 -2.84 6.80 -22.11
C VAL A 54 -4.31 7.16 -22.06
N ILE A 55 -4.73 7.64 -20.90
CA ILE A 55 -6.04 8.24 -20.68
C ILE A 55 -5.81 9.73 -20.44
N ARG A 56 -6.52 10.56 -21.20
CA ARG A 56 -6.46 12.01 -21.09
C ARG A 56 -7.69 12.56 -20.37
N GLY A 57 -7.48 13.59 -19.57
CA GLY A 57 -8.53 14.40 -18.98
C GLY A 57 -9.25 15.26 -20.01
N LYS A 58 -10.30 15.97 -19.56
CA LYS A 58 -11.05 16.91 -20.42
C LYS A 58 -10.20 18.10 -20.87
N ASP A 59 -9.14 18.42 -20.12
CA ASP A 59 -8.13 19.43 -20.42
C ASP A 59 -7.08 18.94 -21.44
N GLY A 60 -7.15 17.67 -21.86
CA GLY A 60 -6.24 17.06 -22.82
C GLY A 60 -4.91 16.61 -22.22
N PHE A 61 -4.64 16.85 -20.93
CA PHE A 61 -3.47 16.33 -20.25
C PHE A 61 -3.66 14.85 -19.86
N VAL A 62 -2.56 14.12 -19.72
CA VAL A 62 -2.56 12.71 -19.31
C VAL A 62 -2.96 12.62 -17.84
N THR A 63 -3.98 11.83 -17.53
CA THR A 63 -4.43 11.59 -16.15
C THR A 63 -4.19 10.16 -15.69
N ALA A 64 -3.98 9.24 -16.63
CA ALA A 64 -3.57 7.87 -16.34
C ALA A 64 -2.86 7.23 -17.52
N VAL A 65 -2.13 6.16 -17.23
CA VAL A 65 -1.39 5.35 -18.20
C VAL A 65 -1.67 3.88 -17.94
N MET A 66 -1.45 3.03 -18.94
CA MET A 66 -1.52 1.58 -18.80
C MET A 66 -0.12 0.98 -18.99
N SER A 67 0.19 -0.09 -18.27
CA SER A 67 1.31 -0.94 -18.67
C SER A 67 0.94 -1.75 -19.91
N ASP A 68 1.92 -2.46 -20.46
CA ASP A 68 1.75 -3.41 -21.54
C ASP A 68 0.82 -4.58 -21.18
N GLN A 69 0.79 -5.02 -19.92
CA GLN A 69 -0.01 -6.16 -19.43
C GLN A 69 -1.24 -5.78 -18.60
N ALA A 70 -1.35 -4.55 -18.13
CA ALA A 70 -2.35 -4.21 -17.13
C ALA A 70 -3.77 -4.03 -17.67
N SER A 71 -4.71 -4.36 -16.79
CA SER A 71 -6.14 -4.05 -16.92
C SER A 71 -6.57 -2.81 -16.12
N THR A 72 -5.76 -2.36 -15.16
CA THR A 72 -6.06 -1.22 -14.30
C THR A 72 -5.18 -0.01 -14.66
N PRO A 73 -5.75 1.19 -14.86
CA PRO A 73 -4.97 2.40 -15.08
C PRO A 73 -4.10 2.78 -13.88
N ILE A 74 -2.90 3.31 -14.14
CA ILE A 74 -2.01 3.93 -13.17
C ILE A 74 -2.23 5.43 -13.27
N LEU A 75 -2.66 6.07 -12.18
CA LEU A 75 -2.95 7.51 -12.23
C LEU A 75 -1.66 8.30 -12.32
N VAL A 76 -1.68 9.36 -13.12
CA VAL A 76 -0.52 10.22 -13.37
C VAL A 76 -0.90 11.67 -13.17
N THR A 77 -0.06 12.40 -12.44
CA THR A 77 -0.13 13.85 -12.31
C THR A 77 1.25 14.43 -12.51
N ALA A 78 1.36 15.54 -13.24
CA ALA A 78 2.57 16.35 -13.29
C ALA A 78 2.30 17.76 -12.79
N ASN A 79 3.12 18.24 -11.85
CA ASN A 79 3.02 19.60 -11.34
C ASN A 79 4.27 20.38 -11.78
N ARG A 80 4.09 21.29 -12.73
CA ARG A 80 5.14 22.20 -13.21
C ARG A 80 5.60 23.10 -12.08
N ARG A 81 6.90 23.36 -11.97
CA ARG A 81 7.42 24.37 -11.04
C ARG A 81 7.17 25.78 -11.57
N THR A 82 6.60 26.66 -10.74
CA THR A 82 6.25 28.05 -11.12
C THR A 82 7.10 29.10 -10.40
N ALA A 83 7.63 28.77 -9.22
CA ALA A 83 8.59 29.57 -8.47
C ALA A 83 9.50 28.64 -7.64
N PRO A 84 10.60 29.12 -7.05
CA PRO A 84 11.33 28.35 -6.05
C PRO A 84 10.38 27.74 -5.01
N TYR A 85 10.48 26.42 -4.81
CA TYR A 85 9.63 25.63 -3.91
C TYR A 85 8.11 25.67 -4.17
N THR A 86 7.66 26.25 -5.29
CA THR A 86 6.24 26.37 -5.63
C THR A 86 5.93 25.61 -6.90
N PHE A 87 4.86 24.82 -6.86
CA PHE A 87 4.38 24.01 -7.98
C PHE A 87 2.98 24.45 -8.40
N ALA A 88 2.67 24.32 -9.69
CA ALA A 88 1.33 24.50 -10.20
C ALA A 88 0.41 23.43 -9.60
N ALA A 89 -0.80 23.84 -9.23
CA ALA A 89 -1.84 22.91 -8.77
C ALA A 89 -2.53 22.16 -9.92
N THR A 90 -2.32 22.61 -11.17
CA THR A 90 -2.91 22.03 -12.36
C THR A 90 -2.02 20.94 -12.95
N ASN A 91 -2.64 19.82 -13.33
CA ASN A 91 -1.94 18.76 -14.03
C ASN A 91 -1.35 19.26 -15.34
N SER A 92 -0.09 18.92 -15.60
CA SER A 92 0.67 19.26 -16.80
C SER A 92 1.31 18.03 -17.44
N ALA A 93 0.85 16.82 -17.09
CA ALA A 93 1.42 15.58 -17.63
C ALA A 93 1.07 15.45 -19.11
N ASN A 94 2.06 15.33 -19.99
CA ASN A 94 1.81 15.27 -21.43
C ASN A 94 2.71 14.25 -22.13
N ILE A 95 2.22 13.68 -23.24
CA ILE A 95 3.00 12.76 -24.07
C ILE A 95 3.63 13.52 -25.22
N PHE A 96 4.90 13.22 -25.46
CA PHE A 96 5.69 13.71 -26.57
C PHE A 96 6.21 12.51 -27.38
N ASN A 97 6.06 12.53 -28.71
CA ASN A 97 6.70 11.52 -29.54
C ASN A 97 8.16 11.92 -29.80
N SER A 98 9.06 11.42 -28.97
CA SER A 98 10.49 11.65 -29.10
C SER A 98 11.08 11.08 -30.38
N GLY A 99 10.44 10.07 -30.98
CA GLY A 99 10.87 9.41 -32.22
C GLY A 99 10.43 10.09 -33.52
N GLN A 100 9.83 11.28 -33.45
CA GLN A 100 9.29 11.95 -34.62
C GLN A 100 10.36 12.41 -35.62
N THR A 101 9.93 12.59 -36.88
CA THR A 101 10.81 13.06 -37.96
C THR A 101 10.73 14.57 -38.11
N GLY A 102 11.86 15.24 -37.94
CA GLY A 102 12.03 16.68 -38.15
C GLY A 102 12.25 17.42 -36.83
N PRO A 103 12.97 18.56 -36.87
CA PRO A 103 13.14 19.40 -35.69
C PRO A 103 11.82 20.10 -35.38
N LEU A 104 11.51 20.23 -34.09
CA LEU A 104 10.34 21.00 -33.63
C LEU A 104 10.73 22.40 -33.14
N GLY A 105 12.03 22.68 -33.07
CA GLY A 105 12.58 23.90 -32.49
C GLY A 105 13.56 23.56 -31.37
N ASN A 106 14.45 24.48 -31.09
CA ASN A 106 15.52 24.33 -30.09
C ASN A 106 15.00 24.06 -28.67
N GLU A 107 13.71 24.22 -28.42
CA GLU A 107 13.08 24.01 -27.12
C GLU A 107 12.78 22.56 -26.75
N VAL A 108 12.86 21.60 -27.69
CA VAL A 108 12.59 20.17 -27.44
C VAL A 108 13.57 19.23 -28.17
N ASP A 109 14.53 19.78 -28.92
CA ASP A 109 15.49 18.97 -29.68
C ASP A 109 16.39 18.12 -28.75
N ASP A 110 16.55 18.52 -27.49
CA ASP A 110 17.28 17.79 -26.45
C ASP A 110 16.52 16.58 -25.86
N ILE A 111 15.22 16.44 -26.10
CA ILE A 111 14.42 15.27 -25.70
C ILE A 111 13.98 14.38 -26.87
N LEU A 112 14.41 14.69 -28.10
CA LEU A 112 14.19 13.82 -29.26
C LEU A 112 15.10 12.57 -29.21
N THR A 113 14.60 11.45 -29.75
CA THR A 113 15.32 10.16 -29.77
C THR A 113 15.24 9.50 -31.15
N PRO A 114 16.29 8.79 -31.60
CA PRO A 114 17.64 8.81 -31.03
C PRO A 114 18.34 10.15 -31.33
N HIS A 115 19.56 10.32 -30.80
CA HIS A 115 20.46 11.42 -31.14
C HIS A 115 20.84 11.39 -32.64
N LYS A 116 21.16 12.56 -33.21
CA LYS A 116 21.50 12.74 -34.65
C LYS A 116 22.68 11.89 -35.14
N ASP A 117 23.63 11.58 -34.26
CA ASP A 117 24.74 10.65 -34.55
C ASP A 117 24.28 9.20 -34.85
N PHE A 118 23.04 8.86 -34.50
CA PHE A 118 22.41 7.56 -34.72
C PHE A 118 21.23 7.65 -35.70
N GLY A 119 21.13 8.73 -36.48
CA GLY A 119 20.11 8.90 -37.52
C GLY A 119 18.77 9.46 -37.04
N GLY A 120 18.68 9.94 -35.80
CA GLY A 120 17.50 10.64 -35.29
C GLY A 120 17.64 12.16 -35.33
N TRP A 121 16.80 12.86 -34.56
CA TRP A 121 16.77 14.33 -34.48
C TRP A 121 17.20 14.87 -33.11
N GLY A 122 17.50 14.00 -32.14
CA GLY A 122 18.04 14.42 -30.84
C GLY A 122 19.34 15.18 -30.98
N ASP A 123 19.47 16.30 -30.26
CA ASP A 123 20.69 17.10 -30.22
C ASP A 123 21.13 17.37 -28.78
N GLY A 124 22.39 17.08 -28.48
CA GLY A 124 22.97 17.35 -27.17
C GLY A 124 24.25 16.57 -26.91
N ASP A 125 25.17 17.18 -26.17
CA ASP A 125 26.49 16.58 -25.92
C ASP A 125 26.45 15.28 -25.12
N GLY A 126 25.41 15.04 -24.32
CA GLY A 126 25.21 13.83 -23.54
C GLY A 126 24.78 12.63 -24.38
N GLY A 127 23.94 12.87 -25.40
CA GLY A 127 23.39 11.84 -26.30
C GLY A 127 24.33 11.35 -27.41
N LYS A 128 25.46 12.02 -27.65
CA LYS A 128 26.41 11.75 -28.73
C LYS A 128 26.98 10.34 -28.75
N LYS A 129 27.39 9.87 -29.93
CA LYS A 129 28.06 8.58 -30.10
C LYS A 129 29.37 8.53 -29.31
N GLY A 130 29.55 7.46 -28.53
CA GLY A 130 30.74 7.26 -27.68
C GLY A 130 30.64 7.88 -26.28
N LYS A 131 29.52 8.54 -25.94
CA LYS A 131 29.24 9.01 -24.57
C LYS A 131 28.66 7.88 -23.71
N THR A 132 28.83 7.99 -22.40
CA THR A 132 28.28 7.03 -21.42
C THR A 132 26.76 6.91 -21.50
N TYR A 133 26.08 8.02 -21.78
CA TYR A 133 24.62 8.12 -21.83
C TYR A 133 24.12 8.33 -23.27
N ALA A 134 24.79 7.68 -24.23
CA ALA A 134 24.45 7.81 -25.64
C ALA A 134 22.97 7.46 -25.89
N ASN A 135 22.26 8.37 -26.56
CA ASN A 135 20.86 8.20 -26.91
C ASN A 135 20.75 7.55 -28.29
N ASN A 136 20.97 6.24 -28.33
CA ASN A 136 21.11 5.45 -29.56
C ASN A 136 19.85 4.65 -29.95
N THR A 137 18.70 4.91 -29.32
CA THR A 137 17.47 4.16 -29.54
C THR A 137 16.30 5.13 -29.61
N ALA A 138 15.37 4.91 -30.55
CA ALA A 138 14.10 5.61 -30.55
C ALA A 138 13.24 5.08 -29.40
N LEU A 139 12.72 5.98 -28.57
CA LEU A 139 11.84 5.67 -27.45
C LEU A 139 10.36 5.80 -27.82
N GLY A 140 10.04 6.59 -28.85
CA GLY A 140 8.64 6.81 -29.24
C GLY A 140 7.96 7.77 -28.25
N ASN A 141 6.85 7.36 -27.65
CA ASN A 141 6.08 8.20 -26.74
C ASN A 141 6.75 8.28 -25.36
N VAL A 142 7.14 9.49 -24.96
CA VAL A 142 7.71 9.77 -23.64
C VAL A 142 6.81 10.70 -22.84
N LEU A 143 6.83 10.59 -21.52
CA LEU A 143 6.09 11.49 -20.63
C LEU A 143 6.96 12.68 -20.22
N ILE A 144 6.39 13.88 -20.33
CA ILE A 144 7.01 15.15 -19.94
C ILE A 144 6.14 15.93 -18.95
N ILE A 145 6.75 16.90 -18.29
CA ILE A 145 6.04 17.98 -17.61
C ILE A 145 5.86 19.12 -18.61
N ASN A 146 4.63 19.41 -19.02
CA ASN A 146 4.36 20.40 -20.06
C ASN A 146 4.64 21.83 -19.59
N ARG A 147 5.28 22.63 -20.44
CA ARG A 147 5.68 24.02 -20.19
C ARG A 147 4.52 24.99 -20.02
N THR A 148 3.41 24.72 -20.69
CA THR A 148 2.24 25.61 -20.70
C THR A 148 1.00 24.90 -20.15
N ASP A 149 -0.05 25.67 -19.91
CA ASP A 149 -1.34 25.12 -19.46
C ASP A 149 -2.20 24.64 -20.67
N SER A 150 -1.62 24.63 -21.87
CA SER A 150 -2.17 24.01 -23.07
C SER A 150 -1.43 22.69 -23.36
N PRO A 151 -2.14 21.57 -23.60
CA PRO A 151 -1.50 20.29 -23.97
C PRO A 151 -0.90 20.32 -25.39
N THR A 152 -1.10 21.40 -26.14
CA THR A 152 -0.51 21.59 -27.47
C THR A 152 0.04 23.01 -27.61
N PRO A 153 1.32 23.17 -28.01
CA PRO A 153 2.29 22.11 -28.29
C PRO A 153 2.79 21.39 -27.03
N SER A 154 3.27 20.16 -27.18
CA SER A 154 3.83 19.32 -26.11
C SER A 154 5.30 19.65 -25.86
N HIS A 155 5.56 20.84 -25.30
CA HIS A 155 6.92 21.26 -24.92
C HIS A 155 7.17 20.94 -23.46
N ASP A 156 8.32 20.37 -23.16
CA ASP A 156 8.72 20.10 -21.79
C ASP A 156 9.09 21.42 -21.06
N SER A 157 8.93 21.39 -19.75
CA SER A 157 9.14 22.53 -18.88
C SER A 157 10.59 22.61 -18.47
N ASN A 158 11.32 23.58 -18.99
CA ASN A 158 12.69 23.89 -18.54
C ASN A 158 12.79 24.28 -17.05
N ASN A 159 11.68 24.54 -16.34
CA ASN A 159 11.67 24.84 -14.91
C ASN A 159 11.62 23.60 -14.00
N GLY A 160 11.46 22.40 -14.57
CA GLY A 160 11.22 21.19 -13.79
C GLY A 160 9.85 21.11 -13.16
N GLY A 161 9.78 20.25 -12.16
CA GLY A 161 8.53 19.92 -11.50
C GLY A 161 8.58 18.55 -10.88
N LYS A 162 7.38 18.02 -10.59
CA LYS A 162 7.21 16.68 -10.06
C LYS A 162 6.24 15.88 -10.91
N LEU A 163 6.58 14.63 -11.18
CA LEU A 163 5.69 13.61 -11.72
C LEU A 163 5.29 12.67 -10.59
N TYR A 164 4.02 12.33 -10.52
CA TYR A 164 3.44 11.42 -9.55
C TYR A 164 2.77 10.27 -10.28
N PHE A 165 3.08 9.05 -9.85
CA PHE A 165 2.42 7.83 -10.30
C PHE A 165 1.77 7.16 -9.09
N ASP A 166 0.49 6.81 -9.22
CA ASP A 166 -0.28 6.09 -8.21
C ASP A 166 -0.61 4.68 -8.69
N PHE A 167 0.03 3.71 -8.06
CA PHE A 167 -0.12 2.27 -8.28
C PHE A 167 -1.13 1.63 -7.32
N SER A 168 -1.88 2.40 -6.53
CA SER A 168 -2.83 1.85 -5.54
C SER A 168 -3.89 0.93 -6.15
N GLY A 169 -4.25 1.12 -7.43
CA GLY A 169 -5.13 0.20 -8.16
C GLY A 169 -4.55 -1.22 -8.31
N TYR A 170 -3.23 -1.35 -8.27
CA TYR A 170 -2.45 -2.60 -8.28
C TYR A 170 -2.23 -3.12 -6.86
N GLY A 171 -2.55 -2.30 -5.87
CA GLY A 171 -2.22 -2.55 -4.49
C GLY A 171 -0.79 -2.11 -4.16
N THR A 172 0.21 -2.97 -4.37
CA THR A 172 1.63 -2.62 -4.30
C THR A 172 2.40 -3.23 -5.47
N VAL A 173 3.46 -2.56 -5.92
CA VAL A 173 4.34 -3.04 -6.99
C VAL A 173 5.80 -3.13 -6.54
N THR A 174 6.58 -3.94 -7.26
CA THR A 174 8.03 -3.98 -7.13
C THR A 174 8.68 -3.17 -8.25
N MET A 175 9.34 -2.05 -7.91
CA MET A 175 9.90 -1.12 -8.90
C MET A 175 11.34 -1.46 -9.28
N ASN A 176 11.61 -1.64 -10.58
CA ASN A 176 12.90 -2.13 -11.08
C ASN A 176 13.72 -1.02 -11.74
N SER A 177 13.14 -0.32 -12.72
CA SER A 177 13.85 0.72 -13.46
C SER A 177 12.92 1.75 -14.09
N ILE A 178 13.51 2.85 -14.51
CA ILE A 178 12.89 3.88 -15.33
C ILE A 178 13.92 4.44 -16.31
N THR A 179 13.53 4.71 -17.54
CA THR A 179 14.37 5.46 -18.50
C THR A 179 14.13 6.95 -18.30
N VAL A 180 15.21 7.72 -18.19
CA VAL A 180 15.18 9.17 -18.05
C VAL A 180 16.06 9.80 -19.11
N LEU A 181 15.55 10.83 -19.77
CA LEU A 181 16.24 11.64 -20.76
C LEU A 181 16.57 13.02 -20.21
N ASP A 182 17.67 13.57 -20.71
CA ASP A 182 18.01 14.99 -20.59
C ASP A 182 18.12 15.44 -19.13
N VAL A 183 19.18 14.98 -18.46
CA VAL A 183 19.52 15.44 -17.11
C VAL A 183 20.89 16.10 -17.20
N ASP A 184 20.92 17.41 -17.37
CA ASP A 184 22.14 18.18 -17.53
C ASP A 184 22.72 18.69 -16.19
N SER A 185 23.79 19.47 -16.28
CA SER A 185 24.51 19.96 -15.10
C SER A 185 23.72 20.98 -14.26
N TYR A 186 22.78 21.70 -14.87
CA TYR A 186 21.88 22.58 -14.16
C TYR A 186 20.86 21.77 -13.38
N GLU A 187 20.59 20.54 -13.79
CA GLU A 187 19.50 19.72 -13.25
C GLU A 187 19.96 18.72 -12.19
N ALA A 188 21.24 18.81 -11.84
CA ALA A 188 21.85 18.09 -10.75
C ALA A 188 21.00 18.23 -9.47
N GLY A 189 20.52 17.09 -8.96
CA GLY A 189 19.61 17.03 -7.82
C GLY A 189 18.22 16.48 -8.12
N GLY A 190 17.93 16.17 -9.38
CA GLY A 190 16.76 15.35 -9.73
C GLY A 190 16.79 13.99 -9.00
N LYS A 191 15.62 13.44 -8.68
CA LYS A 191 15.49 12.20 -7.90
C LYS A 191 14.19 11.45 -8.17
N VAL A 192 14.19 10.16 -7.88
CA VAL A 192 13.01 9.29 -7.81
C VAL A 192 12.81 8.85 -6.36
N GLU A 193 11.63 9.07 -5.82
CA GLU A 193 11.21 8.60 -4.50
C GLU A 193 10.11 7.55 -4.64
N LEU A 194 10.33 6.40 -4.01
CA LEU A 194 9.38 5.29 -3.97
C LEU A 194 8.74 5.26 -2.58
N ARG A 195 7.41 5.22 -2.52
CA ARG A 195 6.65 5.36 -1.28
C ARG A 195 5.66 4.23 -1.10
N ASP A 196 5.50 3.80 0.14
CA ASP A 196 4.47 2.84 0.52
C ASP A 196 3.09 3.50 0.62
N ILE A 197 2.09 2.69 1.01
CA ILE A 197 0.70 3.12 1.17
C ILE A 197 0.52 4.19 2.26
N MET A 198 1.42 4.26 3.24
CA MET A 198 1.38 5.26 4.31
C MET A 198 2.10 6.56 3.91
N GLY A 199 2.63 6.63 2.68
CA GLY A 199 3.41 7.76 2.18
C GLY A 199 4.86 7.78 2.66
N LYS A 200 5.30 6.78 3.42
CA LYS A 200 6.68 6.65 3.89
C LYS A 200 7.58 6.34 2.70
N VAL A 201 8.71 7.05 2.61
CA VAL A 201 9.73 6.80 1.60
C VAL A 201 10.40 5.46 1.88
N LEU A 202 10.25 4.53 0.95
CA LEU A 202 10.93 3.23 0.92
C LEU A 202 12.34 3.37 0.35
N LYS A 203 12.49 4.19 -0.69
CA LYS A 203 13.77 4.41 -1.37
C LYS A 203 13.81 5.76 -2.08
N THR A 204 14.99 6.37 -2.09
CA THR A 204 15.31 7.53 -2.92
C THR A 204 16.49 7.19 -3.81
N VAL A 205 16.37 7.47 -5.11
CA VAL A 205 17.45 7.31 -6.10
C VAL A 205 17.70 8.65 -6.76
N ASN A 206 18.92 9.16 -6.66
CA ASN A 206 19.29 10.40 -7.34
C ASN A 206 19.52 10.12 -8.82
N LEU A 207 19.03 11.02 -9.67
CA LEU A 207 19.31 11.01 -11.11
C LEU A 207 20.76 11.47 -11.32
N VAL A 208 21.46 10.80 -12.24
CA VAL A 208 22.83 11.19 -12.59
C VAL A 208 22.78 12.23 -13.70
N VAL A 209 23.72 13.17 -13.71
CA VAL A 209 23.87 14.11 -14.83
C VAL A 209 24.29 13.34 -16.09
N SER A 210 23.34 13.13 -17.01
CA SER A 210 23.56 12.50 -18.31
C SER A 210 24.00 13.48 -19.40
N GLY A 211 23.83 14.78 -19.17
CA GLY A 211 24.05 15.85 -20.15
C GLY A 211 22.89 15.99 -21.15
N ASN A 212 22.91 17.05 -21.95
CA ASN A 212 21.83 17.33 -22.91
C ASN A 212 21.61 16.14 -23.85
N ASN A 213 20.35 15.74 -24.03
CA ASN A 213 19.95 14.54 -24.80
C ASN A 213 20.54 13.21 -24.30
N GLY A 214 21.15 13.18 -23.10
CA GLY A 214 21.68 11.98 -22.52
C GLY A 214 20.57 11.04 -22.03
N LYS A 215 20.60 9.78 -22.47
CA LYS A 215 19.67 8.72 -22.06
C LYS A 215 20.28 7.86 -20.96
N GLN A 216 19.60 7.74 -19.82
CA GLN A 216 20.00 6.87 -18.72
C GLN A 216 18.88 5.93 -18.31
N ILE A 217 19.24 4.69 -17.94
CA ILE A 217 18.34 3.75 -17.29
C ILE A 217 18.65 3.79 -15.81
N VAL A 218 17.71 4.26 -15.01
CA VAL A 218 17.85 4.43 -13.57
C VAL A 218 17.41 3.14 -12.88
N ASN A 219 18.34 2.50 -12.16
CA ASN A 219 18.05 1.29 -11.40
C ASN A 219 17.35 1.66 -10.07
N LEU A 220 16.09 1.27 -9.94
CA LEU A 220 15.26 1.45 -8.75
C LEU A 220 15.43 0.28 -7.76
N GLY A 221 16.17 -0.75 -8.15
CA GLY A 221 16.70 -1.83 -7.31
C GLY A 221 15.67 -2.84 -6.84
N GLY A 222 14.62 -3.09 -7.62
CA GLY A 222 13.59 -4.06 -7.31
C GLY A 222 12.91 -3.77 -5.97
N THR A 223 12.56 -2.51 -5.73
CA THR A 223 12.01 -2.07 -4.43
C THR A 223 10.56 -2.53 -4.29
N PRO A 224 10.23 -3.45 -3.36
CA PRO A 224 8.86 -3.94 -3.18
C PRO A 224 8.01 -2.98 -2.36
N GLY A 225 6.69 -3.18 -2.39
CA GLY A 225 5.74 -2.45 -1.53
C GLY A 225 5.44 -1.03 -1.99
N VAL A 226 5.80 -0.67 -3.23
CA VAL A 226 5.60 0.68 -3.76
C VAL A 226 4.14 0.87 -4.15
N VAL A 227 3.53 1.94 -3.63
CA VAL A 227 2.19 2.39 -4.04
C VAL A 227 2.28 3.70 -4.81
N LYS A 228 3.29 4.53 -4.49
CA LYS A 228 3.46 5.83 -5.13
C LYS A 228 4.90 6.03 -5.54
N MET A 229 5.11 6.51 -6.76
CA MET A 229 6.40 6.99 -7.24
C MET A 229 6.32 8.49 -7.47
N VAL A 230 7.33 9.21 -6.99
CA VAL A 230 7.48 10.66 -7.18
C VAL A 230 8.81 10.92 -7.86
N ILE A 231 8.79 11.52 -9.04
CA ILE A 231 9.98 11.91 -9.78
C ILE A 231 10.09 13.42 -9.70
N THR A 232 11.22 13.93 -9.25
CA THR A 232 11.53 15.36 -9.24
C THR A 232 12.57 15.64 -10.31
N LEU A 233 12.22 16.49 -11.27
CA LEU A 233 13.15 16.98 -12.30
C LEU A 233 13.73 18.32 -11.83
N GLY A 234 15.07 18.39 -11.83
CA GLY A 234 15.84 19.54 -11.36
C GLY A 234 16.06 19.63 -9.85
N GLN A 235 16.90 20.59 -9.45
CA GLN A 235 17.27 20.81 -8.04
C GLN A 235 16.11 21.44 -7.23
N SER A 236 15.96 21.05 -5.97
CA SER A 236 15.03 21.70 -5.05
C SER A 236 15.33 23.21 -4.92
N GLY A 237 14.30 24.05 -4.93
CA GLY A 237 14.42 25.50 -4.78
C GLY A 237 14.92 26.27 -6.01
N LYS A 238 15.07 25.62 -7.15
CA LYS A 238 15.59 26.25 -8.38
C LYS A 238 14.62 26.10 -9.54
N LEU A 239 14.67 27.04 -10.49
CA LEU A 239 13.83 27.08 -11.69
C LEU A 239 14.61 26.55 -12.90
N PHE A 240 15.01 25.29 -12.81
CA PHE A 240 15.64 24.53 -13.90
C PHE A 240 15.31 23.05 -13.75
N GLY A 241 15.16 22.32 -14.85
CA GLY A 241 14.72 20.92 -14.89
C GLY A 241 13.92 20.55 -16.14
N SER A 242 14.50 20.54 -17.33
CA SER A 242 13.92 19.77 -18.44
C SER A 242 14.01 18.27 -18.19
N GLY A 243 13.41 17.51 -19.09
CA GLY A 243 13.54 16.07 -19.11
C GLY A 243 12.25 15.35 -19.50
N ALA A 244 12.46 14.11 -19.91
CA ALA A 244 11.40 13.17 -20.24
C ALA A 244 11.67 11.82 -19.57
N ILE A 245 10.60 11.06 -19.36
CA ILE A 245 10.69 9.70 -18.84
C ILE A 245 9.99 8.71 -19.76
N ASP A 246 10.51 7.49 -19.77
CA ASP A 246 9.97 6.36 -20.50
C ASP A 246 10.23 5.04 -19.75
N ASP A 247 9.65 3.95 -20.24
CA ASP A 247 9.93 2.57 -19.83
C ASP A 247 10.02 2.38 -18.31
N ILE A 248 8.92 2.66 -17.60
CA ILE A 248 8.84 2.35 -16.18
C ILE A 248 8.60 0.84 -16.05
N SER A 249 9.60 0.12 -15.57
CA SER A 249 9.54 -1.33 -15.39
C SER A 249 9.28 -1.72 -13.93
N PHE A 250 8.25 -2.53 -13.72
CA PHE A 250 7.81 -2.98 -12.41
C PHE A 250 7.29 -4.44 -12.44
N ASN A 251 7.09 -5.04 -11.27
CA ASN A 251 6.55 -6.40 -11.09
C ASN A 251 7.35 -7.54 -11.78
N CYS A 252 8.64 -7.34 -12.03
CA CYS A 252 9.53 -8.40 -12.51
C CYS A 252 9.77 -9.55 -11.51
N THR A 253 9.37 -9.38 -10.24
CA THR A 253 9.38 -10.45 -9.24
C THR A 253 7.98 -11.08 -9.18
N PRO A 254 7.86 -12.41 -9.05
CA PRO A 254 6.56 -13.05 -8.89
C PRO A 254 5.80 -12.37 -7.75
N LYS A 255 4.58 -11.89 -8.04
CA LYS A 255 3.65 -11.45 -7.00
C LYS A 255 3.60 -12.55 -5.93
N PRO A 256 3.67 -12.24 -4.62
CA PRO A 256 3.51 -13.27 -3.61
C PRO A 256 2.22 -14.02 -3.92
N ALA A 257 2.30 -15.35 -3.95
CA ALA A 257 1.26 -16.19 -4.52
C ALA A 257 -0.08 -16.11 -3.77
N CYS A 258 -0.27 -15.26 -2.77
CA CYS A 258 -1.53 -15.00 -2.10
C CYS A 258 -1.51 -13.60 -1.49
N GLU A 259 -2.65 -12.91 -1.48
CA GLU A 259 -2.86 -11.77 -0.58
C GLU A 259 -3.11 -12.29 0.84
N THR A 260 -2.58 -11.58 1.84
CA THR A 260 -2.71 -11.98 3.25
C THR A 260 -3.20 -10.82 4.11
N VAL A 261 -4.22 -11.06 4.94
CA VAL A 261 -4.58 -10.18 6.05
C VAL A 261 -3.85 -10.66 7.31
N ALA A 262 -2.78 -9.95 7.67
CA ALA A 262 -1.97 -10.22 8.87
C ALA A 262 -2.24 -9.22 10.03
N PHE A 263 -3.35 -8.47 9.94
CA PHE A 263 -3.81 -7.52 10.97
C PHE A 263 -2.77 -6.46 11.41
N THR A 264 -1.77 -6.17 10.59
CA THR A 264 -0.80 -5.08 10.79
C THR A 264 -1.31 -3.74 10.26
N ARG A 265 -2.31 -3.77 9.38
CA ARG A 265 -2.93 -2.60 8.75
C ARG A 265 -4.43 -2.61 8.98
N PHE A 266 -4.89 -1.73 9.86
CA PHE A 266 -6.30 -1.64 10.24
C PHE A 266 -6.70 -0.21 10.60
N THR A 267 -8.00 0.05 10.56
CA THR A 267 -8.60 1.29 11.03
C THR A 267 -9.61 0.99 12.14
N ARG A 268 -9.76 1.95 13.06
CA ARG A 268 -10.73 1.88 14.14
C ARG A 268 -11.88 2.84 13.86
N GLY A 269 -13.09 2.42 14.20
CA GLY A 269 -14.28 3.26 14.14
C GLY A 269 -14.28 4.32 15.25
N ALA A 270 -15.32 5.16 15.25
CA ALA A 270 -15.54 6.16 16.31
C ALA A 270 -15.75 5.52 17.70
N ASP A 271 -16.15 4.25 17.73
CA ASP A 271 -16.26 3.43 18.95
C ASP A 271 -14.90 2.88 19.43
N GLY A 272 -13.82 3.16 18.70
CA GLY A 272 -12.47 2.66 18.96
C GLY A 272 -12.25 1.19 18.62
N PHE A 273 -13.27 0.44 18.21
CA PHE A 273 -13.11 -0.94 17.75
C PHE A 273 -12.65 -0.98 16.29
N VAL A 274 -12.04 -2.09 15.89
CA VAL A 274 -11.60 -2.28 14.50
C VAL A 274 -12.83 -2.36 13.60
N ASN A 275 -12.86 -1.59 12.52
CA ASN A 275 -13.97 -1.59 11.55
C ASN A 275 -13.52 -1.92 10.13
N ALA A 276 -12.23 -1.84 9.83
CA ALA A 276 -11.68 -2.32 8.57
C ALA A 276 -10.21 -2.73 8.71
N VAL A 277 -9.80 -3.66 7.86
CA VAL A 277 -8.42 -4.13 7.68
C VAL A 277 -8.06 -4.08 6.20
N THR A 278 -6.78 -4.17 5.87
CA THR A 278 -6.32 -4.29 4.47
C THR A 278 -5.36 -5.47 4.34
N SER A 279 -5.24 -6.06 3.15
CA SER A 279 -4.20 -7.05 2.89
C SER A 279 -2.81 -6.40 2.84
N ASP A 280 -1.78 -7.24 2.87
CA ASP A 280 -0.40 -6.88 2.57
C ASP A 280 -0.24 -6.25 1.18
N GLN A 281 -1.10 -6.64 0.25
CA GLN A 281 -0.98 -6.24 -1.15
C GLN A 281 -1.95 -5.15 -1.57
N SER A 282 -3.09 -4.92 -0.92
CA SER A 282 -4.10 -3.94 -1.37
C SER A 282 -4.38 -2.85 -0.32
N SER A 283 -4.79 -1.66 -0.74
CA SER A 283 -5.32 -0.60 0.13
C SER A 283 -6.84 -0.65 0.25
N THR A 284 -7.51 -1.45 -0.58
CA THR A 284 -8.95 -1.64 -0.54
C THR A 284 -9.34 -2.20 0.83
N PRO A 285 -10.22 -1.51 1.58
CA PRO A 285 -10.58 -1.96 2.92
C PRO A 285 -11.52 -3.17 2.87
N ILE A 286 -11.21 -4.17 3.68
CA ILE A 286 -12.09 -5.27 4.05
C ILE A 286 -12.80 -4.84 5.32
N MET A 287 -14.12 -4.68 5.27
CA MET A 287 -14.86 -4.23 6.46
C MET A 287 -14.92 -5.39 7.45
N VAL A 288 -14.65 -5.09 8.72
CA VAL A 288 -14.60 -6.08 9.80
C VAL A 288 -15.60 -5.68 10.88
N SER A 289 -16.34 -6.67 11.37
CA SER A 289 -17.14 -6.52 12.59
C SER A 289 -17.06 -7.78 13.44
N ALA A 290 -17.20 -7.61 14.75
CA ALA A 290 -17.34 -8.72 15.67
C ALA A 290 -18.54 -8.52 16.58
N PHE A 291 -19.20 -9.60 16.94
CA PHE A 291 -20.40 -9.58 17.77
C PHE A 291 -20.26 -10.59 18.91
N ARG A 292 -20.38 -10.12 20.15
CA ARG A 292 -20.35 -10.98 21.34
C ARG A 292 -21.58 -11.86 21.35
N ARG A 293 -21.44 -13.11 21.74
CA ARG A 293 -22.61 -13.95 22.02
C ARG A 293 -23.25 -13.53 23.35
N THR A 294 -24.57 -13.38 23.36
CA THR A 294 -25.34 -12.99 24.57
C THR A 294 -26.35 -14.05 25.01
N ALA A 295 -26.75 -14.94 24.10
CA ALA A 295 -27.53 -16.15 24.38
C ALA A 295 -27.32 -17.17 23.25
N THR A 296 -27.97 -18.34 23.34
CA THR A 296 -27.97 -19.36 22.29
C THR A 296 -28.38 -18.77 20.94
N ASN A 297 -27.44 -18.72 19.98
CA ASN A 297 -27.61 -18.10 18.65
C ASN A 297 -28.02 -16.62 18.65
N VAL A 298 -27.85 -15.90 19.77
CA VAL A 298 -28.09 -14.46 19.86
C VAL A 298 -26.76 -13.75 20.04
N TYR A 299 -26.51 -12.78 19.16
CA TYR A 299 -25.30 -11.97 19.15
C TYR A 299 -25.64 -10.51 19.41
N SER A 300 -24.72 -9.79 20.05
CA SER A 300 -24.83 -8.35 20.24
C SER A 300 -24.92 -7.63 18.90
N LYS A 301 -25.53 -6.45 18.88
CA LYS A 301 -25.56 -5.57 17.71
C LYS A 301 -24.39 -4.58 17.66
N VAL A 302 -23.64 -4.47 18.76
CA VAL A 302 -22.50 -3.56 18.91
C VAL A 302 -21.23 -4.27 18.45
N ASN A 303 -20.40 -3.56 17.68
CA ASN A 303 -19.11 -4.05 17.25
C ASN A 303 -18.19 -4.31 18.46
N ALA A 304 -17.43 -5.38 18.37
CA ALA A 304 -16.48 -5.82 19.38
C ALA A 304 -15.15 -6.27 18.75
N ALA A 305 -14.90 -5.98 17.46
CA ALA A 305 -13.69 -6.42 16.80
C ALA A 305 -12.48 -5.70 17.39
N ASN A 306 -11.52 -6.44 17.94
CA ASN A 306 -10.31 -5.86 18.47
C ASN A 306 -9.08 -6.65 18.04
N ILE A 307 -7.95 -5.96 17.97
CA ILE A 307 -6.65 -6.54 17.63
C ILE A 307 -5.74 -6.41 18.84
N PHE A 308 -5.00 -7.47 19.14
CA PHE A 308 -3.95 -7.47 20.14
C PHE A 308 -2.69 -8.14 19.59
N ASN A 309 -1.54 -7.84 20.19
CA ASN A 309 -0.29 -8.50 19.85
C ASN A 309 -0.15 -9.79 20.68
N SER A 310 -0.35 -10.95 20.07
CA SER A 310 -0.21 -12.26 20.71
C SER A 310 1.23 -12.63 21.00
N SER A 311 2.21 -12.00 20.34
CA SER A 311 3.65 -12.26 20.55
C SER A 311 4.24 -11.65 21.82
N GLN A 312 3.43 -10.99 22.65
CA GLN A 312 3.90 -10.38 23.88
C GLN A 312 4.30 -11.45 24.93
N PRO A 313 5.37 -11.21 25.71
CA PRO A 313 5.93 -12.21 26.62
C PRO A 313 5.09 -12.42 27.89
N THR A 314 4.22 -11.48 28.23
CA THR A 314 3.38 -11.50 29.44
C THR A 314 1.94 -11.18 29.10
N SER A 315 1.01 -11.81 29.81
CA SER A 315 -0.41 -11.58 29.58
C SER A 315 -0.85 -10.16 29.91
N ILE A 316 -1.80 -9.64 29.13
CA ILE A 316 -2.53 -8.43 29.48
C ILE A 316 -3.61 -8.85 30.47
N GLY A 317 -3.24 -8.98 31.74
CA GLY A 317 -4.13 -9.51 32.78
C GLY A 317 -4.39 -11.02 32.66
N ASN A 318 -5.38 -11.54 33.39
CA ASN A 318 -5.58 -12.99 33.58
C ASN A 318 -6.42 -13.67 32.47
N GLN A 319 -6.70 -12.99 31.35
CA GLN A 319 -7.79 -13.39 30.44
C GLN A 319 -7.37 -13.62 28.99
N VAL A 320 -6.08 -13.70 28.65
CA VAL A 320 -5.64 -13.89 27.25
C VAL A 320 -4.47 -14.88 27.10
N THR A 321 -4.10 -15.60 28.16
CA THR A 321 -2.90 -16.47 28.16
C THR A 321 -3.03 -17.64 27.17
N ASP A 322 -4.23 -18.14 26.96
CA ASP A 322 -4.58 -19.19 26.00
C ASP A 322 -4.52 -18.74 24.54
N ILE A 323 -4.48 -17.43 24.26
CA ILE A 323 -4.35 -16.90 22.90
C ILE A 323 -3.02 -16.17 22.62
N LEU A 324 -2.05 -16.25 23.54
CA LEU A 324 -0.67 -15.76 23.30
C LEU A 324 0.13 -16.74 22.44
N THR A 325 1.16 -16.23 21.76
CA THR A 325 2.03 -17.00 20.88
C THR A 325 3.50 -16.59 21.07
N PRO A 326 4.46 -17.50 20.87
CA PRO A 326 4.31 -18.96 20.97
C PRO A 326 3.76 -19.41 22.33
N HIS A 327 3.50 -20.71 22.47
CA HIS A 327 3.32 -21.39 23.74
C HIS A 327 4.57 -21.27 24.63
N GLN A 328 4.41 -21.33 25.95
CA GLN A 328 5.48 -21.18 26.95
C GLN A 328 6.62 -22.19 26.82
N ASN A 329 6.32 -23.39 26.30
CA ASN A 329 7.35 -24.41 25.97
C ASN A 329 8.33 -23.94 24.88
N PHE A 330 7.99 -22.90 24.13
CA PHE A 330 8.80 -22.33 23.05
C PHE A 330 9.17 -20.87 23.33
N GLY A 331 9.14 -20.45 24.60
CA GLY A 331 9.60 -19.13 25.04
C GLY A 331 8.60 -17.99 24.86
N GLY A 332 7.33 -18.29 24.54
CA GLY A 332 6.25 -17.28 24.48
C GLY A 332 5.38 -17.24 25.73
N GLY A 333 4.32 -16.44 25.70
CA GLY A 333 3.36 -16.30 26.81
C GLY A 333 2.16 -17.26 26.74
N GLY A 334 2.03 -18.05 25.67
CA GLY A 334 0.90 -18.96 25.43
C GLY A 334 0.81 -20.09 26.44
N VAL A 335 -0.38 -20.38 26.96
CA VAL A 335 -0.61 -21.45 27.95
C VAL A 335 -1.76 -22.34 27.50
N GLY A 336 -1.52 -23.63 27.35
CA GLY A 336 -2.57 -24.62 27.08
C GLY A 336 -2.02 -25.90 26.45
N ASP A 337 -2.64 -27.03 26.76
CA ASP A 337 -2.15 -28.34 26.36
C ASP A 337 -2.14 -28.54 24.82
N GLY A 338 -3.05 -27.88 24.10
CA GLY A 338 -3.12 -27.94 22.63
C GLY A 338 -1.94 -27.25 21.94
N GLY A 339 -1.44 -26.16 22.52
CA GLY A 339 -0.27 -25.43 22.02
C GLY A 339 1.07 -26.05 22.39
N ALA A 340 1.10 -26.94 23.40
CA ALA A 340 2.31 -27.46 24.01
C ALA A 340 3.09 -28.45 23.14
N ALA A 341 2.40 -29.30 22.37
CA ALA A 341 2.96 -30.34 21.50
C ALA A 341 1.90 -30.85 20.49
N GLY A 342 2.29 -31.74 19.58
CA GLY A 342 1.37 -32.44 18.66
C GLY A 342 1.07 -31.67 17.36
N ALA A 343 -0.05 -32.00 16.72
CA ALA A 343 -0.41 -31.49 15.38
C ALA A 343 -0.74 -29.99 15.37
N PHE A 344 -1.13 -29.43 16.52
CA PHE A 344 -1.57 -28.05 16.68
C PHE A 344 -0.59 -27.21 17.51
N VAL A 345 0.68 -27.64 17.54
CA VAL A 345 1.73 -26.97 18.31
C VAL A 345 1.83 -25.49 17.96
N ASN A 346 1.82 -24.64 18.99
CA ASN A 346 1.91 -23.19 18.85
C ASN A 346 3.35 -22.73 19.11
N ASN A 347 4.23 -22.95 18.14
CA ASN A 347 5.67 -22.66 18.25
C ASN A 347 6.14 -21.45 17.43
N VAL A 348 5.22 -20.61 16.93
CA VAL A 348 5.55 -19.46 16.06
C VAL A 348 4.91 -18.20 16.64
N PRO A 349 5.65 -17.08 16.78
CA PRO A 349 5.05 -15.79 17.13
C PRO A 349 4.19 -15.29 15.97
N MET A 350 2.93 -14.95 16.24
CA MET A 350 1.96 -14.54 15.20
C MET A 350 1.75 -13.02 15.13
N GLY A 351 2.15 -12.26 16.14
CA GLY A 351 2.02 -10.81 16.14
C GLY A 351 0.58 -10.38 16.36
N ASN A 352 0.02 -9.57 15.46
CA ASN A 352 -1.32 -9.02 15.63
C ASN A 352 -2.40 -10.06 15.26
N MET A 353 -3.34 -10.31 16.17
CA MET A 353 -4.45 -11.22 15.94
C MET A 353 -5.80 -10.53 16.20
N LEU A 354 -6.82 -10.92 15.45
CA LEU A 354 -8.19 -10.41 15.61
C LEU A 354 -9.00 -11.29 16.57
N ILE A 355 -9.73 -10.66 17.48
CA ILE A 355 -10.60 -11.31 18.47
C ILE A 355 -11.99 -10.67 18.53
N VAL A 356 -12.92 -11.40 19.14
CA VAL A 356 -14.17 -10.82 19.67
C VAL A 356 -13.88 -10.28 21.06
N ASN A 357 -13.86 -8.97 21.24
CA ASN A 357 -13.56 -8.36 22.54
C ASN A 357 -14.69 -8.59 23.55
N ARG A 358 -14.37 -8.96 24.79
CA ARG A 358 -15.34 -9.15 25.88
C ARG A 358 -15.87 -7.82 26.42
N THR A 359 -15.00 -6.82 26.52
CA THR A 359 -15.34 -5.54 27.17
C THR A 359 -15.80 -4.51 26.15
N THR A 360 -16.56 -3.50 26.59
CA THR A 360 -16.92 -2.33 25.78
C THR A 360 -15.78 -1.30 25.68
N ASP A 361 -14.65 -1.55 26.33
CA ASP A 361 -13.46 -0.69 26.32
C ASP A 361 -12.49 -1.20 25.25
N PRO A 362 -12.36 -0.52 24.10
CA PRO A 362 -11.52 -0.98 22.99
C PRO A 362 -10.02 -0.94 23.31
N THR A 363 -9.61 -0.25 24.38
CA THR A 363 -8.21 -0.22 24.83
C THR A 363 -7.81 -1.51 25.56
N LYS A 364 -8.79 -2.32 25.96
CA LYS A 364 -8.60 -3.63 26.59
C LYS A 364 -9.00 -4.71 25.62
N ALA A 365 -8.00 -5.37 25.04
CA ALA A 365 -8.20 -6.48 24.12
C ALA A 365 -8.27 -7.82 24.88
N PHE A 366 -9.42 -8.11 25.49
CA PHE A 366 -9.71 -9.38 26.15
C PHE A 366 -10.67 -10.16 25.26
N ASP A 367 -10.35 -11.38 24.88
CA ASP A 367 -11.25 -12.23 24.10
C ASP A 367 -12.51 -12.57 24.90
N ASN A 368 -13.57 -12.88 24.17
CA ASN A 368 -14.86 -13.22 24.74
C ASN A 368 -14.99 -14.74 24.86
N ASN A 369 -14.72 -15.28 26.06
CA ASN A 369 -14.87 -16.71 26.37
C ASN A 369 -16.31 -17.25 26.21
N LEU A 370 -17.32 -16.41 26.02
CA LEU A 370 -18.69 -16.85 25.71
C LEU A 370 -18.91 -17.11 24.21
N GLY A 371 -17.89 -16.95 23.37
CA GLY A 371 -18.03 -17.05 21.93
C GLY A 371 -18.42 -15.75 21.25
N GLY A 372 -18.61 -15.84 19.95
CA GLY A 372 -18.99 -14.68 19.16
C GLY A 372 -18.99 -14.97 17.68
N LYS A 373 -19.17 -13.91 16.90
CA LYS A 373 -19.14 -13.97 15.45
C LYS A 373 -18.26 -12.86 14.92
N LEU A 374 -17.26 -13.22 14.11
CA LEU A 374 -16.45 -12.32 13.31
C LEU A 374 -17.01 -12.29 11.89
N VAL A 375 -17.09 -11.12 11.28
CA VAL A 375 -17.60 -10.93 9.92
C VAL A 375 -16.61 -10.08 9.13
N PHE A 376 -16.22 -10.60 7.97
CA PHE A 376 -15.37 -9.93 6.99
C PHE A 376 -16.19 -9.70 5.73
N ASP A 377 -16.23 -8.47 5.26
CA ASP A 377 -16.92 -8.06 4.04
C ASP A 377 -15.90 -7.59 3.00
N PHE A 378 -15.77 -8.40 1.96
CA PHE A 378 -14.90 -8.24 0.81
C PHE A 378 -15.61 -7.58 -0.37
N SER A 379 -16.85 -7.08 -0.22
CA SER A 379 -17.63 -6.50 -1.33
C SER A 379 -16.92 -5.38 -2.08
N LYS A 380 -16.01 -4.64 -1.43
CA LYS A 380 -15.17 -3.62 -2.09
C LYS A 380 -14.12 -4.20 -3.06
N PHE A 381 -13.80 -5.48 -2.93
CA PHE A 381 -13.02 -6.25 -3.91
C PHE A 381 -13.89 -6.87 -5.01
N GLY A 382 -15.22 -6.67 -4.97
CA GLY A 382 -16.18 -7.40 -5.80
C GLY A 382 -16.41 -8.81 -5.24
N SER A 383 -15.45 -9.71 -5.46
CA SER A 383 -15.39 -11.04 -4.84
C SER A 383 -13.96 -11.55 -4.79
N VAL A 384 -13.64 -12.41 -3.83
CA VAL A 384 -12.29 -12.98 -3.66
C VAL A 384 -12.33 -14.52 -3.74
N SER A 385 -11.14 -15.12 -3.91
CA SER A 385 -10.93 -16.55 -3.69
C SER A 385 -10.25 -16.80 -2.35
N LEU A 386 -10.92 -17.46 -1.39
CA LEU A 386 -10.34 -17.70 -0.06
C LEU A 386 -9.62 -19.05 0.02
N SER A 387 -8.34 -19.02 0.37
CA SER A 387 -7.48 -20.21 0.39
C SER A 387 -7.31 -20.77 1.79
N SER A 388 -6.93 -19.96 2.77
CA SER A 388 -6.73 -20.44 4.15
C SER A 388 -6.89 -19.32 5.17
N MET A 389 -6.96 -19.70 6.44
CA MET A 389 -6.83 -18.79 7.58
C MET A 389 -6.16 -19.50 8.75
N THR A 390 -5.47 -18.76 9.62
CA THR A 390 -4.94 -19.33 10.86
C THR A 390 -5.86 -19.01 12.02
N VAL A 391 -6.13 -20.02 12.84
CA VAL A 391 -6.99 -19.95 14.03
C VAL A 391 -6.24 -20.50 15.23
N LEU A 392 -6.50 -19.91 16.39
CA LEU A 392 -5.94 -20.31 17.67
C LEU A 392 -7.07 -20.57 18.67
N ASP A 393 -6.81 -21.50 19.59
CA ASP A 393 -7.63 -21.77 20.77
C ASP A 393 -9.05 -22.25 20.42
N ILE A 394 -9.12 -23.44 19.80
CA ILE A 394 -10.38 -24.19 19.61
C ILE A 394 -10.31 -25.46 20.46
N ASP A 395 -10.89 -25.44 21.64
CA ASP A 395 -10.91 -26.57 22.58
C ASP A 395 -12.19 -27.43 22.51
N ASP A 396 -12.28 -28.45 23.36
CA ASP A 396 -13.42 -29.40 23.38
C ASP A 396 -14.75 -28.71 23.74
N TYR A 397 -14.72 -27.62 24.50
CA TYR A 397 -15.92 -26.85 24.81
C TYR A 397 -16.41 -26.06 23.59
N GLU A 398 -15.53 -25.82 22.62
CA GLU A 398 -15.76 -24.98 21.45
C GLU A 398 -16.04 -25.78 20.18
N ALA A 399 -16.21 -27.11 20.35
CA ALA A 399 -16.67 -28.02 19.32
C ALA A 399 -17.89 -27.45 18.59
N GLY A 400 -17.76 -27.29 17.26
CA GLY A 400 -18.77 -26.66 16.42
C GLY A 400 -18.45 -25.22 15.99
N THR A 401 -17.31 -24.67 16.42
CA THR A 401 -16.71 -23.49 15.78
C THR A 401 -16.62 -23.70 14.27
N LYS A 402 -16.99 -22.70 13.47
CA LYS A 402 -17.08 -22.85 12.02
C LYS A 402 -16.82 -21.57 11.24
N VAL A 403 -16.49 -21.75 9.97
CA VAL A 403 -16.37 -20.70 8.96
C VAL A 403 -17.48 -20.86 7.93
N VAL A 404 -18.14 -19.75 7.59
CA VAL A 404 -19.20 -19.71 6.58
C VAL A 404 -18.86 -18.66 5.53
N LEU A 405 -18.82 -19.06 4.27
CA LEU A 405 -18.48 -18.22 3.12
C LEU A 405 -19.74 -17.94 2.31
N TYR A 406 -19.94 -16.69 1.92
CA TYR A 406 -21.14 -16.22 1.21
C TYR A 406 -20.78 -15.52 -0.09
N ASP A 407 -21.65 -15.68 -1.10
CA ASP A 407 -21.59 -14.94 -2.37
C ASP A 407 -22.29 -13.58 -2.29
N ALA A 408 -22.26 -12.84 -3.41
CA ALA A 408 -22.92 -11.53 -3.57
C ALA A 408 -24.42 -11.55 -3.29
N ALA A 409 -25.10 -12.69 -3.44
CA ALA A 409 -26.51 -12.86 -3.14
C ALA A 409 -26.77 -13.28 -1.68
N SER A 410 -25.74 -13.25 -0.83
CA SER A 410 -25.77 -13.76 0.55
C SER A 410 -26.13 -15.24 0.67
N LYS A 411 -25.93 -16.03 -0.39
CA LYS A 411 -26.07 -17.49 -0.34
C LYS A 411 -24.78 -18.10 0.19
N VAL A 412 -24.91 -19.10 1.06
CA VAL A 412 -23.77 -19.87 1.56
C VAL A 412 -23.16 -20.67 0.41
N ILE A 413 -21.88 -20.42 0.14
CA ILE A 413 -21.06 -21.16 -0.84
C ILE A 413 -20.39 -22.35 -0.15
N LYS A 414 -19.86 -22.13 1.06
CA LYS A 414 -19.13 -23.14 1.83
C LYS A 414 -19.34 -22.93 3.33
N GLU A 415 -19.49 -24.03 4.05
CA GLU A 415 -19.48 -24.08 5.51
C GLU A 415 -18.47 -25.14 5.96
N MET A 416 -17.61 -24.80 6.91
CA MET A 416 -16.56 -25.69 7.42
C MET A 416 -16.52 -25.63 8.94
N VAL A 417 -16.63 -26.78 9.60
CA VAL A 417 -16.41 -26.90 11.04
C VAL A 417 -14.90 -27.02 11.28
N LEU A 418 -14.38 -26.26 12.25
CA LEU A 418 -12.97 -26.28 12.59
C LEU A 418 -12.64 -27.49 13.46
N PRO A 419 -11.51 -28.17 13.21
CA PRO A 419 -10.97 -29.17 14.13
C PRO A 419 -10.76 -28.61 15.53
N ILE A 420 -10.92 -29.46 16.54
CA ILE A 420 -10.53 -29.13 17.92
C ILE A 420 -9.00 -29.18 17.98
N SER A 421 -8.37 -28.04 18.26
CA SER A 421 -6.93 -27.89 18.42
C SER A 421 -6.46 -27.97 19.88
N GLY A 422 -7.40 -27.89 20.84
CA GLY A 422 -7.11 -27.75 22.27
C GLY A 422 -6.70 -26.32 22.65
N ASN A 423 -6.60 -26.08 23.96
CA ASN A 423 -6.25 -24.76 24.51
C ASN A 423 -4.88 -24.31 23.97
N ASN A 424 -4.80 -23.06 23.51
CA ASN A 424 -3.62 -22.49 22.83
C ASN A 424 -3.15 -23.24 21.57
N GLY A 425 -3.93 -24.20 21.06
CA GLY A 425 -3.61 -24.93 19.85
C GLY A 425 -3.74 -24.04 18.62
N ARG A 426 -2.72 -24.02 17.76
CA ARG A 426 -2.67 -23.28 16.50
C ARG A 426 -2.96 -24.18 15.33
N GLN A 427 -3.86 -23.77 14.44
CA GLN A 427 -4.16 -24.50 13.21
C GLN A 427 -4.31 -23.56 12.02
N THR A 428 -3.85 -24.02 10.85
CA THR A 428 -4.18 -23.40 9.57
C THR A 428 -5.34 -24.17 8.96
N VAL A 429 -6.43 -23.47 8.70
CA VAL A 429 -7.67 -24.00 8.14
C VAL A 429 -7.63 -23.80 6.64
N ASP A 430 -7.75 -24.90 5.89
CA ASP A 430 -7.89 -24.85 4.43
C ASP A 430 -9.33 -24.46 4.06
N LEU A 431 -9.48 -23.30 3.43
CA LEU A 431 -10.74 -22.78 2.90
C LEU A 431 -10.98 -23.26 1.47
N GLY A 432 -10.07 -24.03 0.87
CA GLY A 432 -10.22 -24.77 -0.37
C GLY A 432 -10.26 -23.90 -1.63
N LYS A 433 -9.59 -22.74 -1.60
CA LYS A 433 -9.57 -21.76 -2.70
C LYS A 433 -10.98 -21.41 -3.18
N THR A 434 -11.90 -21.20 -2.24
CA THR A 434 -13.32 -20.99 -2.54
C THR A 434 -13.50 -19.65 -3.25
N MET A 435 -13.89 -19.69 -4.52
CA MET A 435 -14.11 -18.50 -5.36
C MET A 435 -15.47 -17.84 -5.12
N GLY A 436 -15.58 -16.57 -5.52
CA GLY A 436 -16.84 -15.82 -5.51
C GLY A 436 -17.27 -15.36 -4.11
N VAL A 437 -16.36 -15.37 -3.13
CA VAL A 437 -16.68 -14.98 -1.76
C VAL A 437 -16.72 -13.47 -1.65
N VAL A 438 -17.82 -12.93 -1.14
CA VAL A 438 -17.93 -11.49 -0.80
C VAL A 438 -17.99 -11.29 0.70
N LYS A 439 -18.35 -12.32 1.47
CA LYS A 439 -18.48 -12.24 2.92
C LYS A 439 -18.04 -13.55 3.56
N MET A 440 -17.24 -13.45 4.63
CA MET A 440 -16.85 -14.56 5.48
C MET A 440 -17.37 -14.31 6.90
N GLU A 441 -17.99 -15.30 7.51
CA GLU A 441 -18.30 -15.31 8.93
C GLU A 441 -17.50 -16.40 9.63
N VAL A 442 -16.92 -16.07 10.79
CA VAL A 442 -16.31 -17.06 11.69
C VAL A 442 -17.10 -17.06 12.99
N ILE A 443 -17.71 -18.19 13.31
CA ILE A 443 -18.59 -18.36 14.45
C ILE A 443 -17.85 -19.19 15.49
N LEU A 444 -17.50 -18.56 16.61
CA LEU A 444 -16.74 -19.14 17.71
C LEU A 444 -17.70 -19.81 18.70
N GLY A 445 -17.48 -21.10 18.95
CA GLY A 445 -18.27 -21.97 19.82
C GLY A 445 -19.49 -22.64 19.16
N PRO A 446 -20.10 -23.65 19.81
CA PRO A 446 -21.24 -24.42 19.28
C PRO A 446 -22.47 -23.55 19.00
N LYS A 447 -23.46 -24.04 18.25
CA LYS A 447 -24.77 -23.35 18.08
C LYS A 447 -25.60 -23.23 19.39
N GLY A 448 -25.11 -23.72 20.52
CA GLY A 448 -25.87 -23.84 21.76
C GLY A 448 -24.99 -23.69 23.00
N ILE A 449 -25.44 -24.36 24.03
CA ILE A 449 -24.68 -24.57 25.25
C ILE A 449 -23.61 -25.64 24.96
N SER A 450 -22.39 -25.42 25.39
CA SER A 450 -21.30 -26.39 25.26
C SER A 450 -21.59 -27.65 26.08
N PRO A 451 -20.82 -28.74 25.89
CA PRO A 451 -21.02 -29.98 26.65
C PRO A 451 -21.01 -29.79 28.18
N ASN A 452 -20.39 -28.72 28.70
CA ASN A 452 -20.30 -28.44 30.14
C ASN A 452 -21.50 -27.65 30.70
N GLY A 453 -22.50 -27.31 29.89
CA GLY A 453 -23.66 -26.54 30.37
C GLY A 453 -23.49 -25.01 30.31
N THR A 454 -22.40 -24.49 29.75
CA THR A 454 -22.16 -23.04 29.60
C THR A 454 -21.84 -22.62 28.16
N PHE A 455 -21.83 -21.32 27.87
CA PHE A 455 -21.33 -20.79 26.59
C PHE A 455 -19.79 -20.80 26.57
N SER A 456 -19.20 -21.05 25.39
CA SER A 456 -17.76 -21.15 25.13
C SER A 456 -17.41 -20.53 23.76
N GLY A 457 -16.15 -20.10 23.55
CA GLY A 457 -15.63 -19.64 22.26
C GLY A 457 -14.61 -18.49 22.31
N SER A 458 -13.44 -18.68 22.93
CA SER A 458 -12.28 -17.78 23.00
C SER A 458 -11.30 -17.93 21.82
N GLY A 459 -11.78 -17.90 20.58
CA GLY A 459 -10.88 -18.00 19.42
C GLY A 459 -10.22 -16.68 18.99
N ALA A 460 -9.02 -16.78 18.41
CA ALA A 460 -8.33 -15.68 17.72
C ALA A 460 -8.00 -16.06 16.25
N ILE A 461 -7.99 -15.07 15.36
CA ILE A 461 -7.77 -15.26 13.90
C ILE A 461 -6.58 -14.44 13.43
N ASP A 462 -5.79 -15.02 12.52
CA ASP A 462 -4.70 -14.37 11.80
C ASP A 462 -4.56 -14.91 10.37
N ASN A 463 -3.75 -14.26 9.53
CA ASN A 463 -3.29 -14.71 8.22
C ASN A 463 -4.40 -15.26 7.32
N ILE A 464 -5.42 -14.44 7.05
CA ILE A 464 -6.45 -14.80 6.06
C ILE A 464 -5.82 -14.67 4.67
N MET A 465 -5.61 -15.79 4.00
CA MET A 465 -5.00 -15.86 2.68
C MET A 465 -6.06 -15.95 1.58
N PHE A 466 -6.00 -15.04 0.61
CA PHE A 466 -6.95 -14.96 -0.49
C PHE A 466 -6.30 -14.58 -1.82
N ASN A 467 -7.05 -14.72 -2.92
CA ASN A 467 -6.62 -14.43 -4.29
C ASN A 467 -5.31 -15.13 -4.69
N CYS A 468 -5.13 -16.38 -4.27
CA CYS A 468 -3.96 -17.16 -4.67
C CYS A 468 -4.09 -17.65 -6.11
N PRO A 469 -3.02 -17.62 -6.94
CA PRO A 469 -3.03 -18.23 -8.26
C PRO A 469 -3.44 -19.71 -8.22
N PRO A 470 -3.99 -20.23 -9.31
CA PRO A 470 -4.10 -21.67 -9.51
C PRO A 470 -2.73 -22.31 -9.33
N THR A 471 -2.66 -23.41 -8.59
CA THR A 471 -1.48 -24.28 -8.62
C THR A 471 -1.45 -24.92 -10.01
N MET A 472 -0.45 -24.56 -10.81
CA MET A 472 -0.24 -25.13 -12.16
C MET A 472 -0.03 -26.64 -12.12
#